data_AF-A0A1Z5SXS1-F1
#
_entry.id   AF-A0A1Z5SXS1-F1
#
_cell.length_a   1.000
_cell.length_b   1.000
_cell.length_c   1.000
_cell.angle_alpha   90.00
_cell.angle_beta   90.00
_cell.angle_gamma   90.00
#
_symmetry.space_group_name_H-M   'P 1'
#
loop_
_entity.id
_entity.type
_entity.pdbx_description
1 polymer ?
#
loop_
_entity_poly.entity_id
_entity_poly.type
_entity_poly.pdbx_seq_one_letter_code
_entity_poly.pdbx_strand_id
1 'polypeptide(L)'
;MRAALRLLAVPSGVGTQSAGLKQVPPALLPPIPLYRRLLRAHRKFLPAEMRVLGDEYIKSEFRAHRDTDNPVHIVGFLTEWQTYAQQIEGENWRGEKMDKSKVDKMSDQQIGQLYELMNSIRERELAENDPDYQSPPPPPEKK
;
A
#
# COMPACT_ATOMS: atom_id res chain seq x y z
N MET A 1 47.22 -36.33 4.36
CA MET A 1 46.27 -35.24 4.01
C MET A 1 44.93 -35.54 4.68
N ARG A 2 44.32 -34.54 5.32
CA ARG A 2 43.20 -34.67 6.26
C ARG A 2 41.90 -35.04 5.52
N ALA A 3 41.26 -36.13 5.94
CA ALA A 3 39.91 -36.48 5.48
C ALA A 3 38.88 -35.56 6.17
N ALA A 4 38.13 -34.80 5.39
CA ALA A 4 37.04 -33.97 5.89
C ALA A 4 35.78 -34.83 6.07
N LEU A 5 35.38 -35.09 7.32
CA LEU A 5 34.04 -35.61 7.61
C LEU A 5 33.00 -34.51 7.30
N ARG A 6 32.23 -34.69 6.23
CA ARG A 6 31.00 -33.92 6.02
C ARG A 6 29.88 -34.53 6.86
N LEU A 7 29.55 -33.88 7.97
CA LEU A 7 28.33 -34.13 8.73
C LEU A 7 27.13 -33.63 7.92
N LEU A 8 26.29 -34.54 7.43
CA LEU A 8 24.98 -34.21 6.87
C LEU A 8 23.99 -34.04 8.03
N ALA A 9 23.42 -32.85 8.18
CA ALA A 9 22.36 -32.60 9.14
C ALA A 9 21.07 -33.29 8.67
N VAL A 10 20.51 -34.15 9.53
CA VAL A 10 19.20 -34.80 9.32
C VAL A 10 18.11 -33.85 9.82
N PRO A 11 17.05 -33.57 9.05
CA PRO A 11 15.92 -32.79 9.55
C PRO A 11 15.14 -33.65 10.56
N SER A 12 15.06 -33.19 11.81
CA SER A 12 14.15 -33.78 12.79
C SER A 12 12.71 -33.47 12.40
N GLY A 13 11.98 -34.48 11.94
CA GLY A 13 10.53 -34.40 11.75
C GLY A 13 9.83 -34.37 13.10
N VAL A 14 9.48 -33.18 13.56
CA VAL A 14 8.57 -32.99 14.71
C VAL A 14 7.37 -32.17 14.22
N GLY A 15 6.25 -32.89 14.06
CA GLY A 15 4.91 -32.35 14.27
C GLY A 15 4.28 -31.58 13.10
N THR A 16 3.68 -32.32 12.18
CA THR A 16 2.52 -31.83 11.41
C THR A 16 1.36 -31.64 12.39
N GLN A 17 1.23 -30.44 12.95
CA GLN A 17 -0.02 -30.00 13.59
C GLN A 17 -0.61 -28.88 12.74
N SER A 18 -1.37 -29.31 11.73
CA SER A 18 -2.35 -28.51 11.02
C SER A 18 -3.52 -28.22 11.97
N ALA A 19 -3.33 -27.24 12.86
CA ALA A 19 -4.39 -26.65 13.68
C ALA A 19 -4.08 -25.15 13.85
N GLY A 20 -4.69 -24.33 13.00
CA GLY A 20 -4.88 -22.89 13.19
C GLY A 20 -3.67 -22.11 13.70
N LEU A 21 -2.62 -21.98 12.87
CA LEU A 21 -1.65 -20.92 13.07
C LEU A 21 -2.39 -19.59 12.89
N LYS A 22 -2.87 -19.00 14.00
CA LYS A 22 -3.07 -17.55 14.07
C LYS A 22 -1.78 -16.96 13.50
N GLN A 23 -1.87 -16.28 12.36
CA GLN A 23 -0.70 -15.69 11.74
C GLN A 23 0.00 -14.86 12.80
N VAL A 24 1.22 -15.25 13.16
CA VAL A 24 2.05 -14.44 14.06
C VAL A 24 2.13 -13.08 13.39
N PRO A 25 1.71 -11.98 14.04
CA PRO A 25 1.78 -10.67 13.43
C PRO A 25 3.21 -10.48 12.93
N PRO A 26 3.41 -10.21 11.63
CA PRO A 26 4.75 -10.08 11.10
C PRO A 26 5.47 -9.03 11.93
N ALA A 27 6.62 -9.40 12.51
CA ALA A 27 7.39 -8.51 13.36
C ALA A 27 7.58 -7.17 12.63
N LEU A 28 7.27 -6.07 13.31
CA LEU A 28 7.37 -4.73 12.72
C LEU A 28 8.80 -4.49 12.25
N LEU A 29 8.93 -4.13 10.97
CA LEU A 29 10.21 -3.80 10.39
C LEU A 29 10.71 -2.46 10.93
N PRO A 30 12.02 -2.32 11.21
CA PRO A 30 12.59 -1.02 11.51
C PRO A 30 12.42 -0.04 10.32
N PRO A 31 12.50 1.28 10.56
CA PRO A 31 12.16 2.30 9.56
C PRO A 31 12.94 2.17 8.24
N ILE A 32 14.27 2.02 8.29
CA ILE A 32 15.11 1.94 7.09
C ILE A 32 14.83 0.67 6.26
N PRO A 33 14.78 -0.54 6.86
CA PRO A 33 14.32 -1.74 6.17
C PRO A 33 12.94 -1.59 5.51
N LEU A 34 11.96 -1.00 6.22
CA LEU A 34 10.60 -0.82 5.71
C LEU A 34 10.57 0.16 4.53
N TYR A 35 11.23 1.31 4.64
CA TYR A 35 11.40 2.29 3.57
C TYR A 35 11.96 1.64 2.28
N ARG A 36 13.02 0.84 2.40
CA ARG A 36 13.61 0.13 1.25
C ARG A 36 12.68 -0.94 0.69
N ARG A 37 11.88 -1.60 1.53
CA ARG A 37 10.87 -2.59 1.09
C ARG A 37 9.79 -1.93 0.25
N LEU A 38 9.24 -0.80 0.71
CA LEU A 38 8.23 -0.03 -0.01
C LEU A 38 8.69 0.37 -1.43
N LEU A 39 9.87 0.97 -1.56
CA LEU A 39 10.41 1.35 -2.87
C LEU A 39 10.75 0.16 -3.78
N ARG A 40 10.98 -1.04 -3.21
CA ARG A 40 11.09 -2.28 -4.01
C ARG A 40 9.73 -2.80 -4.43
N ALA A 41 8.73 -2.72 -3.55
CA ALA A 41 7.36 -3.12 -3.84
C ALA A 41 6.79 -2.26 -4.97
N HIS A 42 6.92 -0.93 -4.89
CA HIS A 42 6.56 -0.01 -5.96
C HIS A 42 7.19 -0.39 -7.31
N ARG A 43 8.51 -0.63 -7.33
CA ARG A 43 9.22 -1.03 -8.55
C ARG A 43 8.75 -2.34 -9.16
N LYS A 44 8.29 -3.28 -8.34
CA LYS A 44 7.93 -4.63 -8.78
C LYS A 44 6.45 -4.78 -9.13
N PHE A 45 5.56 -4.08 -8.42
CA PHE A 45 4.12 -4.33 -8.47
C PHE A 45 3.29 -3.15 -8.97
N LEU A 46 3.88 -1.95 -9.15
CA LEU A 46 3.16 -0.77 -9.63
C LEU A 46 3.60 -0.33 -11.05
N PRO A 47 2.64 0.11 -11.89
CA PRO A 47 2.94 0.81 -13.14
C PRO A 47 3.79 2.06 -12.94
N ALA A 48 4.53 2.47 -13.97
CA ALA A 48 5.46 3.60 -13.90
C ALA A 48 4.80 4.91 -13.43
N GLU A 49 3.61 5.22 -13.94
CA GLU A 49 2.86 6.44 -13.62
C GLU A 49 2.51 6.53 -12.12
N MET A 50 2.04 5.42 -11.54
CA MET A 50 1.69 5.37 -10.11
C MET A 50 2.92 5.50 -9.21
N ARG A 51 4.09 5.05 -9.68
CA ARG A 51 5.33 5.15 -8.92
C ARG A 51 5.85 6.58 -8.80
N VAL A 52 5.60 7.44 -9.79
CA VAL A 52 6.08 8.84 -9.76
C VAL A 52 5.57 9.53 -8.50
N LEU A 53 4.25 9.49 -8.31
CA LEU A 53 3.61 10.08 -7.13
C LEU A 53 3.94 9.28 -5.86
N GLY A 54 3.86 7.94 -5.93
CA GLY A 54 4.04 7.09 -4.75
C GLY A 54 5.44 7.13 -4.15
N ASP A 55 6.49 7.12 -4.97
CA ASP A 55 7.88 7.14 -4.50
C ASP A 55 8.23 8.50 -3.86
N GLU A 56 7.67 9.60 -4.38
CA GLU A 56 7.82 10.93 -3.80
C GLU A 56 7.12 11.03 -2.44
N TYR A 57 5.87 10.54 -2.36
CA TYR A 57 5.10 10.52 -1.11
C TYR A 57 5.78 9.69 0.00
N ILE A 58 6.30 8.50 -0.32
CA ILE A 58 7.04 7.70 0.67
C ILE A 58 8.26 8.49 1.20
N LYS A 59 9.00 9.16 0.31
CA LYS A 59 10.17 9.95 0.71
C LYS A 59 9.80 11.11 1.62
N SER A 60 8.74 11.86 1.28
CA SER A 60 8.29 12.99 2.09
C SER A 60 7.82 12.53 3.47
N GLU A 61 7.02 11.47 3.53
CA GLU A 61 6.46 10.97 4.79
C GLU A 61 7.55 10.43 5.73
N PHE A 62 8.47 9.61 5.23
CA PHE A 62 9.57 9.11 6.06
C PHE A 62 10.52 10.23 6.50
N ARG A 63 10.69 11.28 5.68
CA ARG A 63 11.49 12.45 6.05
C ARG A 63 10.78 13.28 7.13
N ALA A 64 9.47 13.50 6.99
CA ALA A 64 8.66 14.24 7.96
C ALA A 64 8.61 13.53 9.33
N HIS A 65 8.64 12.19 9.34
CA HIS A 65 8.58 11.39 10.56
C HIS A 65 9.96 11.00 11.12
N ARG A 66 11.06 11.60 10.63
CA ARG A 66 12.43 11.24 11.05
C ARG A 66 12.68 11.54 12.54
N ASP A 67 12.14 12.64 13.02
CA ASP A 67 12.39 13.18 14.37
C ASP A 67 11.20 12.93 15.31
N THR A 68 10.34 11.95 15.00
CA THR A 68 9.21 11.55 15.85
C THR A 68 9.70 10.68 17.00
N ASP A 69 9.52 11.14 18.23
CA ASP A 69 9.98 10.43 19.43
C ASP A 69 8.89 9.61 20.13
N ASN A 70 7.61 9.92 19.89
CA ASN A 70 6.51 9.23 20.58
C ASN A 70 6.39 7.78 20.08
N PRO A 71 6.62 6.76 20.94
CA PRO A 71 6.66 5.37 20.52
C PRO A 71 5.33 4.88 19.94
N VAL A 72 4.19 5.41 20.42
CA VAL A 72 2.86 5.05 19.88
C VAL A 72 2.72 5.49 18.42
N HIS A 73 3.20 6.70 18.12
CA HIS A 73 3.14 7.23 16.76
C HIS A 73 4.10 6.50 15.82
N ILE A 74 5.31 6.18 16.30
CA ILE A 74 6.28 5.38 15.54
C ILE A 74 5.69 3.99 15.22
N VAL A 75 5.11 3.31 16.21
CA VAL A 75 4.49 1.99 16.02
C VAL A 75 3.32 2.08 15.05
N GLY A 76 2.44 3.07 15.19
CA GLY A 76 1.33 3.30 14.26
C GLY A 76 1.82 3.52 12.83
N PHE A 77 2.79 4.42 12.65
CA PHE A 77 3.40 4.71 11.35
C PHE A 77 3.99 3.45 10.69
N LEU A 78 4.82 2.69 11.42
CA LEU A 78 5.43 1.47 10.88
C LEU A 78 4.39 0.38 10.57
N THR A 79 3.33 0.28 11.38
CA THR A 79 2.25 -0.69 11.16
C THR A 79 1.50 -0.39 9.87
N GLU A 80 1.06 0.85 9.68
CA GLU A 80 0.32 1.25 8.47
C GLU A 80 1.17 1.06 7.21
N TRP A 81 2.43 1.50 7.22
CA TRP A 81 3.33 1.32 6.08
C TRP A 81 3.67 -0.14 5.79
N GLN A 82 3.76 -0.98 6.83
CA GLN A 82 3.98 -2.41 6.65
C GLN A 82 2.75 -3.11 6.05
N THR A 83 1.54 -2.75 6.49
CA THR A 83 0.28 -3.22 5.90
C THR A 83 0.17 -2.80 4.44
N TYR A 84 0.45 -1.54 4.13
CA TYR A 84 0.46 -1.03 2.77
C TYR A 84 1.45 -1.80 1.87
N ALA A 85 2.68 -2.05 2.34
CA ALA A 85 3.65 -2.85 1.59
C ALA A 85 3.12 -4.26 1.26
N GLN A 86 2.44 -4.90 2.22
CA GLN A 86 1.84 -6.23 2.02
C GLN A 86 0.68 -6.19 1.01
N GLN A 87 -0.15 -5.14 1.03
CA GLN A 87 -1.23 -4.96 0.05
C GLN A 87 -0.69 -4.80 -1.37
N ILE A 88 0.39 -4.02 -1.53
CA ILE A 88 1.06 -3.83 -2.83
C ILE A 88 1.67 -5.15 -3.32
N GLU A 89 2.39 -5.86 -2.46
CA GLU A 89 3.04 -7.13 -2.79
C GLU A 89 2.05 -8.26 -3.10
N GLY A 90 0.89 -8.25 -2.45
CA GLY A 90 -0.18 -9.22 -2.68
C GLY A 90 -1.12 -8.85 -3.83
N GLU A 91 -0.90 -7.71 -4.50
CA GLU A 91 -1.80 -7.14 -5.52
C GLU A 91 -3.26 -6.90 -5.06
N ASN A 92 -3.50 -7.01 -3.75
CA ASN A 92 -4.82 -6.92 -3.13
C ASN A 92 -5.40 -5.50 -3.15
N TRP A 93 -4.61 -4.52 -3.57
CA TRP A 93 -5.03 -3.12 -3.70
C TRP A 93 -5.99 -2.89 -4.88
N ARG A 94 -6.00 -3.78 -5.88
CA ARG A 94 -6.91 -3.66 -7.04
C ARG A 94 -8.29 -4.20 -6.69
N GLY A 95 -9.32 -3.36 -6.84
CA GLY A 95 -10.71 -3.75 -6.61
C GLY A 95 -11.13 -3.80 -5.13
N GLU A 96 -10.25 -3.43 -4.21
CA GLU A 96 -10.60 -3.28 -2.80
C GLU A 96 -11.57 -2.10 -2.63
N LYS A 97 -12.65 -2.32 -1.86
CA LYS A 97 -13.59 -1.25 -1.54
C LYS A 97 -13.06 -0.46 -0.36
N MET A 98 -13.20 0.86 -0.44
CA MET A 98 -12.89 1.73 0.69
C MET A 98 -13.80 1.39 1.88
N ASP A 99 -13.19 1.25 3.05
CA ASP A 99 -13.93 1.00 4.29
C ASP A 99 -14.86 2.19 4.59
N LYS A 100 -16.12 1.89 4.91
CA LYS A 100 -17.13 2.89 5.25
C LYS A 100 -16.71 3.75 6.43
N SER A 101 -16.03 3.15 7.41
CA SER A 101 -15.56 3.88 8.59
C SER A 101 -14.52 4.97 8.26
N LYS A 102 -13.80 4.82 7.14
CA LYS A 102 -12.87 5.84 6.64
C LYS A 102 -13.62 6.97 5.97
N VAL A 103 -14.65 6.66 5.18
CA VAL A 103 -15.51 7.65 4.51
C VAL A 103 -16.24 8.51 5.54
N ASP A 104 -16.77 7.91 6.61
CA ASP A 104 -17.49 8.62 7.67
C ASP A 104 -16.60 9.62 8.44
N LYS A 105 -15.28 9.46 8.37
CA LYS A 105 -14.30 10.36 9.01
C LYS A 105 -13.78 11.45 8.08
N MET A 106 -14.14 11.43 6.81
CA MET A 106 -13.73 12.45 5.85
C MET A 106 -14.53 13.73 6.05
N SER A 107 -13.87 14.87 5.83
CA SER A 107 -14.56 16.16 5.72
C SER A 107 -15.40 16.25 4.44
N ASP A 108 -16.40 17.13 4.43
CA ASP A 108 -17.22 17.40 3.24
C ASP A 108 -16.37 17.77 2.01
N GLN A 109 -15.28 18.51 2.21
CA GLN A 109 -14.35 18.87 1.15
C GLN A 109 -13.64 17.64 0.56
N GLN A 110 -13.17 16.73 1.41
CA GLN A 110 -12.51 15.49 0.96
C GLN A 110 -13.48 14.58 0.22
N ILE A 111 -14.74 14.52 0.68
CA ILE A 111 -15.81 13.77 0.00
C ILE A 111 -16.09 14.39 -1.38
N GLY A 112 -16.16 15.72 -1.46
CA GLY A 112 -16.31 16.44 -2.73
C GLY A 112 -15.20 16.12 -3.72
N GLN A 113 -13.94 16.20 -3.27
CA GLN A 113 -12.77 15.87 -4.11
C GLN A 113 -12.78 14.41 -4.60
N LEU A 114 -13.17 13.47 -3.72
CA LEU A 114 -13.28 12.07 -4.10
C LEU A 114 -14.38 11.84 -5.15
N TYR A 115 -15.49 12.56 -5.04
CA TYR A 115 -16.57 12.52 -6.02
C TYR A 115 -16.16 13.11 -7.38
N GLU A 116 -15.44 14.23 -7.39
CA GLU A 116 -14.87 14.82 -8.60
C GLU A 116 -13.89 13.86 -9.29
N LEU A 117 -13.02 13.21 -8.52
CA LEU A 117 -12.10 12.19 -9.02
C LEU A 117 -12.87 11.02 -9.65
N MET A 118 -13.89 10.48 -8.97
CA MET A 118 -14.73 9.40 -9.50
C MET A 118 -15.37 9.77 -10.85
N ASN A 119 -15.91 10.98 -10.96
CA ASN A 119 -16.53 11.45 -12.21
C ASN A 119 -15.50 11.59 -13.33
N SER A 120 -14.31 12.15 -13.04
CA SER A 120 -13.25 12.31 -14.04
C SER A 120 -12.74 10.98 -14.60
N ILE A 121 -12.63 9.95 -13.76
CA ILE A 121 -12.25 8.59 -14.19
C ILE A 121 -13.33 8.00 -15.10
N ARG A 122 -14.59 8.09 -14.68
CA ARG A 122 -15.73 7.56 -15.46
C ARG A 122 -15.88 8.26 -16.80
N GLU A 123 -15.67 9.57 -16.84
CA GLU A 123 -15.70 10.36 -18.06
C GLU A 123 -14.59 9.93 -19.03
N ARG A 124 -13.36 9.74 -18.54
CA ARG A 124 -12.27 9.21 -19.35
C ARG A 124 -12.59 7.82 -19.89
N GLU A 125 -13.09 6.91 -19.05
CA GLU A 125 -13.47 5.56 -19.48
C GLU A 125 -14.55 5.60 -20.57
N LEU A 126 -15.54 6.48 -20.46
CA LEU A 126 -16.57 6.64 -21.48
C LEU A 126 -15.98 7.18 -22.79
N ALA A 127 -15.14 8.20 -22.73
CA ALA A 127 -14.49 8.78 -23.91
C ALA A 127 -13.56 7.79 -24.63
N GLU A 128 -12.92 6.88 -23.90
CA GLU A 128 -12.05 5.84 -24.48
C GLU A 128 -12.87 4.70 -25.14
N ASN A 129 -14.08 4.40 -24.63
CA ASN A 129 -14.90 3.28 -25.10
C ASN A 129 -15.99 3.67 -26.12
N ASP A 130 -16.41 4.93 -26.17
CA ASP A 130 -17.46 5.44 -27.06
C ASP A 130 -16.96 6.68 -27.85
N PRO A 131 -16.69 6.55 -29.17
CA PRO A 131 -16.16 7.64 -29.99
C PRO A 131 -17.14 8.80 -30.19
N ASP A 132 -18.44 8.61 -29.92
CA ASP A 132 -19.47 9.64 -30.05
C ASP A 132 -19.77 10.34 -28.71
N TYR A 133 -19.07 9.98 -27.62
CA TYR A 133 -19.26 10.61 -26.32
C TYR A 133 -18.80 12.08 -26.32
N GLN A 134 -19.73 12.99 -26.01
CA GLN A 134 -19.45 14.39 -25.72
C GLN A 134 -19.57 14.67 -24.23
N SER A 135 -18.48 15.18 -23.65
CA SER A 135 -18.44 15.63 -22.26
C SER A 135 -19.56 16.65 -21.98
N PRO A 136 -20.31 16.51 -20.88
CA PRO A 136 -21.30 17.51 -20.49
C PRO A 136 -20.61 18.85 -20.20
N PRO A 137 -21.25 20.00 -20.52
CA PRO A 137 -20.66 21.30 -20.25
C PRO A 137 -20.40 21.48 -18.74
N PRO A 138 -19.31 22.16 -18.35
CA PRO A 138 -18.96 22.35 -16.95
C PRO A 138 -20.12 23.04 -16.22
N PRO A 139 -20.38 22.67 -14.95
CA PRO A 139 -21.39 23.35 -14.16
C PRO A 139 -21.09 24.85 -14.09
N PRO A 140 -22.12 25.73 -14.12
CA PRO A 140 -21.91 27.16 -14.05
C PRO A 140 -21.16 27.51 -12.77
N GLU A 141 -20.09 28.31 -12.90
CA GLU A 141 -19.32 28.81 -11.76
C GLU A 141 -20.27 29.49 -10.77
N LYS A 142 -20.36 28.96 -9.56
CA LYS A 142 -21.08 29.62 -8.47
C LYS A 142 -20.24 30.83 -8.05
N LYS A 143 -20.70 32.03 -8.42
CA LYS A 143 -20.17 33.31 -7.96
C LYS A 143 -20.30 33.46 -6.45
#